data_AF-A0A6L7TUI2-F1
#
_entry.id   AF-A0A6L7TUI2-F1
#
_cell.length_a   1.000
_cell.length_b   1.000
_cell.length_c   1.000
_cell.angle_alpha   90.00
_cell.angle_beta   90.00
_cell.angle_gamma   90.00
#
_symmetry.space_group_name_H-M   'P 1'
#
loop_
_entity.id
_entity.type
_entity.pdbx_description
1 polymer ?
#
loop_
_entity_poly.entity_id
_entity_poly.type
_entity_poly.pdbx_seq_one_letter_code
_entity_poly.pdbx_strand_id
1 'polypeptide(L)'
;MTSAIHVQEWLKVIKSEYLDGFVRDGGSSIKFLVPVKEALGPLVKSRLQDIGSGLDYLVVHVDSGDTRVHMPQEIFFRIAQQVDWRLLARRVILRLCEELPYQTKAIDPIADTPILGAISAANDVEESQVALDLRRRMPGAVTQNRGMSRDFRLAMTHLCLAEMDGGAQSRQGEELIEWLTGSNRRVSSVRRYSIYNSIVRTNARHFLESLFNWVKYVGYAGTLVLLDNCRVTLRRNPRDGLFFYSRPATMDHYELMRELIDSTDRLEGVLMVVLADEDFLDPELRGKGFFIYQALYARISDEVQDRNQGNPFAALVRLADTTVQE
;
A
#
# COMPACT_ATOMS: atom_id res chain seq x y z
N MET A 1 -14.47 -28.72 -0.15
CA MET A 1 -13.33 -27.86 0.20
C MET A 1 -12.49 -27.72 -1.06
N THR A 2 -12.16 -26.50 -1.44
CA THR A 2 -11.40 -26.18 -2.66
C THR A 2 -9.98 -26.72 -2.54
N SER A 3 -9.45 -27.28 -3.63
CA SER A 3 -8.11 -27.86 -3.64
C SER A 3 -7.04 -26.80 -3.36
N ALA A 4 -5.99 -27.17 -2.63
CA ALA A 4 -4.85 -26.29 -2.41
C ALA A 4 -3.99 -26.21 -3.69
N ILE A 5 -3.32 -25.08 -3.89
CA ILE A 5 -2.38 -24.86 -5.00
C ILE A 5 -0.95 -24.82 -4.46
N HIS A 6 0.01 -25.30 -5.24
CA HIS A 6 1.42 -25.22 -4.87
C HIS A 6 1.90 -23.76 -4.83
N VAL A 7 2.70 -23.43 -3.81
CA VAL A 7 3.23 -22.06 -3.63
C VAL A 7 3.93 -21.54 -4.89
N GLN A 8 4.78 -22.35 -5.54
CA GLN A 8 5.52 -21.89 -6.72
C GLN A 8 4.61 -21.62 -7.92
N GLU A 9 3.58 -22.45 -8.10
CA GLU A 9 2.61 -22.28 -9.17
C GLU A 9 1.80 -20.99 -8.96
N TRP A 10 1.32 -20.77 -7.74
CA TRP A 10 0.59 -19.55 -7.41
C TRP A 10 1.46 -18.30 -7.57
N LEU A 11 2.71 -18.31 -7.08
CA LEU A 11 3.65 -17.20 -7.24
C LEU A 11 3.94 -16.89 -8.72
N LYS A 12 4.00 -17.92 -9.58
CA LYS A 12 4.17 -17.73 -11.02
C LYS A 12 3.00 -16.97 -11.63
N VAL A 13 1.76 -17.37 -11.31
CA VAL A 13 0.55 -16.69 -11.79
C VAL A 13 0.47 -15.26 -11.26
N ILE A 14 0.76 -15.04 -9.98
CA ILE A 14 0.76 -13.69 -9.39
C ILE A 14 1.79 -12.80 -10.06
N LYS A 15 2.97 -13.33 -10.35
CA LYS A 15 3.99 -12.58 -11.07
C LYS A 15 3.52 -12.21 -12.48
N SER A 16 3.11 -13.19 -13.30
CA SER A 16 2.80 -12.94 -14.73
C SER A 16 1.50 -12.18 -14.93
N GLU A 17 0.42 -12.60 -14.28
CA GLU A 17 -0.93 -12.09 -14.57
C GLU A 17 -1.27 -10.83 -13.78
N TYR A 18 -0.76 -10.72 -12.54
CA TYR A 18 -1.05 -9.59 -11.67
C TYR A 18 0.06 -8.54 -11.69
N LEU A 19 1.27 -8.88 -11.23
CA LEU A 19 2.33 -7.90 -11.01
C LEU A 19 3.03 -7.43 -12.29
N ASP A 20 3.06 -8.24 -13.36
CA ASP A 20 3.63 -7.81 -14.64
C ASP A 20 2.58 -7.23 -15.60
N GLY A 21 1.29 -7.51 -15.36
CA GLY A 21 0.17 -7.07 -16.19
C GLY A 21 -0.87 -6.27 -15.41
N PHE A 22 -1.94 -6.94 -14.96
CA PHE A 22 -3.17 -6.29 -14.47
C PHE A 22 -2.94 -5.15 -13.45
N VAL A 23 -2.07 -5.36 -12.45
CA VAL A 23 -1.79 -4.37 -11.41
C VAL A 23 -0.84 -3.28 -11.93
N ARG A 24 0.13 -3.65 -12.76
CA ARG A 24 1.03 -2.69 -13.42
C ARG A 24 0.25 -1.72 -14.29
N ASP A 25 -0.81 -2.19 -14.93
CA ASP A 25 -1.70 -1.42 -15.80
C ASP A 25 -2.77 -0.61 -15.02
N GLY A 26 -2.69 -0.60 -13.69
CA GLY A 26 -3.54 0.23 -12.81
C GLY A 26 -4.71 -0.53 -12.17
N GLY A 27 -4.92 -1.80 -12.50
CA GLY A 27 -5.89 -2.66 -11.83
C GLY A 27 -5.53 -2.90 -10.36
N SER A 28 -6.53 -3.27 -9.56
CA SER A 28 -6.33 -3.58 -8.15
C SER A 28 -7.02 -4.87 -7.74
N SER A 29 -6.39 -5.64 -6.86
CA SER A 29 -6.93 -6.91 -6.36
C SER A 29 -6.55 -7.14 -4.91
N ILE A 30 -7.43 -7.85 -4.20
CA ILE A 30 -7.22 -8.28 -2.82
C ILE A 30 -7.33 -9.80 -2.79
N LYS A 31 -6.31 -10.45 -2.26
CA LYS A 31 -6.18 -11.91 -2.17
C LYS A 31 -6.01 -12.32 -0.71
N PHE A 32 -6.73 -13.36 -0.31
CA PHE A 32 -6.60 -14.02 0.99
C PHE A 32 -5.83 -15.31 0.78
N LEU A 33 -4.69 -15.42 1.46
CA LEU A 33 -3.85 -16.59 1.41
C LEU A 33 -3.92 -17.31 2.74
N VAL A 34 -4.25 -18.60 2.69
CA VAL A 34 -4.21 -19.49 3.84
C VAL A 34 -3.20 -20.61 3.57
N PRO A 35 -2.00 -20.54 4.14
CA PRO A 35 -1.03 -21.62 4.01
C PRO A 35 -1.47 -22.83 4.85
N VAL A 36 -1.46 -24.02 4.25
CA VAL A 36 -1.82 -25.29 4.92
C VAL A 36 -0.76 -25.73 5.95
N LYS A 37 0.44 -25.15 5.88
CA LYS A 37 1.49 -25.30 6.90
C LYS A 37 1.94 -23.92 7.34
N GLU A 38 2.02 -23.67 8.64
CA GLU A 38 2.44 -22.37 9.20
C GLU A 38 3.79 -21.87 8.62
N ALA A 39 4.74 -22.78 8.40
CA ALA A 39 6.06 -22.46 7.84
C ALA A 39 6.02 -21.84 6.43
N LEU A 40 4.93 -22.03 5.68
CA LEU A 40 4.79 -21.48 4.33
C LEU A 40 4.47 -19.98 4.32
N GLY A 41 3.85 -19.43 5.38
CA GLY A 41 3.51 -18.01 5.46
C GLY A 41 4.73 -17.09 5.30
N PRO A 42 5.78 -17.23 6.13
CA PRO A 42 7.01 -16.45 6.00
C PRO A 42 7.72 -16.63 4.66
N LEU A 43 7.72 -17.86 4.12
CA LEU A 43 8.30 -18.15 2.80
C LEU A 43 7.60 -17.35 1.69
N VAL A 44 6.27 -17.41 1.65
CA VAL A 44 5.46 -16.70 0.64
C VAL A 44 5.63 -15.19 0.77
N LYS A 45 5.62 -14.66 2.01
CA LYS A 45 5.86 -13.25 2.28
C LYS A 45 7.20 -12.78 1.72
N SER A 46 8.28 -13.52 2.00
CA SER A 46 9.62 -13.21 1.48
C SER A 46 9.67 -13.27 -0.05
N ARG A 47 9.07 -14.29 -0.67
CA ARG A 47 9.06 -14.40 -2.14
C ARG A 47 8.26 -13.29 -2.82
N LEU A 48 7.11 -12.91 -2.27
CA LEU A 48 6.32 -11.79 -2.78
C LEU A 48 7.08 -10.46 -2.66
N GLN A 49 7.81 -10.26 -1.57
CA GLN A 49 8.68 -9.10 -1.40
C GLN A 49 9.76 -9.05 -2.47
N ASP A 50 10.49 -10.14 -2.69
CA ASP A 50 11.53 -10.21 -3.74
C ASP A 50 10.95 -9.92 -5.14
N ILE A 51 9.79 -10.50 -5.47
CA ILE A 51 9.12 -10.28 -6.75
C ILE A 51 8.68 -8.83 -6.90
N GLY A 52 8.01 -8.27 -5.88
CA GLY A 52 7.52 -6.89 -5.91
C GLY A 52 8.65 -5.89 -6.07
N SER A 53 9.70 -5.98 -5.25
CA SER A 53 10.87 -5.09 -5.34
C SER A 53 11.58 -5.23 -6.69
N GLY A 54 11.71 -6.45 -7.22
CA GLY A 54 12.31 -6.68 -8.54
C GLY A 54 11.51 -6.11 -9.72
N LEU A 55 10.21 -5.84 -9.53
CA LEU A 55 9.31 -5.28 -10.54
C LEU A 55 9.02 -3.78 -10.35
N ASP A 56 9.76 -3.11 -9.46
CA ASP A 56 9.58 -1.70 -9.06
C ASP A 56 8.19 -1.41 -8.45
N TYR A 57 7.72 -2.30 -7.57
CA TYR A 57 6.59 -2.03 -6.68
C TYR A 57 7.06 -1.42 -5.36
N LEU A 58 6.27 -0.51 -4.81
CA LEU A 58 6.35 -0.17 -3.40
C LEU A 58 5.79 -1.35 -2.59
N VAL A 59 6.68 -2.10 -1.94
CA VAL A 59 6.30 -3.23 -1.08
C VAL A 59 6.18 -2.74 0.36
N VAL A 60 5.02 -2.98 0.99
CA VAL A 60 4.75 -2.58 2.38
C VAL A 60 4.14 -3.72 3.17
N HIS A 61 4.42 -3.75 4.47
CA HIS A 61 3.97 -4.78 5.38
C HIS A 61 3.09 -4.22 6.50
N VAL A 62 2.01 -4.91 6.84
CA VAL A 62 1.14 -4.55 7.95
C VAL A 62 0.97 -5.79 8.83
N ASP A 63 1.34 -5.71 10.11
CA ASP A 63 1.30 -6.84 11.02
C ASP A 63 0.12 -6.72 12.00
N SER A 64 -0.71 -7.75 12.10
CA SER A 64 -1.87 -7.74 13.00
C SER A 64 -1.49 -7.67 14.49
N GLY A 65 -0.25 -7.99 14.86
CA GLY A 65 0.27 -7.91 16.22
C GLY A 65 0.73 -6.53 16.66
N ASP A 66 1.22 -5.72 15.73
CA ASP A 66 1.73 -4.37 16.02
C ASP A 66 0.83 -3.24 15.48
N THR A 67 -0.19 -3.58 14.69
CA THR A 67 -1.11 -2.64 14.05
C THR A 67 -2.54 -3.09 14.31
N ARG A 68 -3.42 -2.17 14.74
CA ARG A 68 -4.86 -2.45 14.88
C ARG A 68 -5.51 -2.53 13.49
N VAL A 69 -5.42 -3.67 12.82
CA VAL A 69 -5.87 -3.85 11.41
C VAL A 69 -7.39 -3.74 11.21
N HIS A 70 -8.17 -3.64 12.28
CA HIS A 70 -9.60 -3.32 12.20
C HIS A 70 -9.87 -1.81 12.07
N MET A 71 -8.83 -0.97 12.20
CA MET A 71 -8.92 0.48 12.10
C MET A 71 -8.20 0.97 10.83
N PRO A 72 -8.92 1.52 9.83
CA PRO A 72 -8.31 1.90 8.55
C PRO A 72 -7.22 2.97 8.68
N GLN A 73 -7.35 3.90 9.64
CA GLN A 73 -6.32 4.91 9.89
C GLN A 73 -5.01 4.30 10.42
N GLU A 74 -5.08 3.20 11.17
CA GLU A 74 -3.86 2.56 11.67
C GLU A 74 -3.15 1.79 10.55
N ILE A 75 -3.90 1.16 9.64
CA ILE A 75 -3.34 0.59 8.40
C ILE A 75 -2.66 1.67 7.57
N PHE A 76 -3.34 2.80 7.35
CA PHE A 76 -2.76 3.93 6.62
C PHE A 76 -1.44 4.39 7.25
N PHE A 77 -1.43 4.66 8.56
CA PHE A 77 -0.21 5.10 9.25
C PHE A 77 0.91 4.06 9.15
N ARG A 78 0.59 2.76 9.29
CA ARG A 78 1.59 1.70 9.18
C ARG A 78 2.21 1.62 7.79
N ILE A 79 1.40 1.77 6.74
CA ILE A 79 1.89 1.87 5.37
C ILE A 79 2.72 3.14 5.19
N ALA A 80 2.19 4.30 5.59
CA ALA A 80 2.84 5.59 5.44
C ALA A 80 4.22 5.67 6.11
N GLN A 81 4.44 4.96 7.22
CA GLN A 81 5.73 4.87 7.90
C GLN A 81 6.83 4.16 7.09
N GLN A 82 6.45 3.34 6.11
CA GLN A 82 7.38 2.62 5.23
C GLN A 82 7.66 3.36 3.93
N VAL A 83 7.01 4.50 3.72
CA VAL A 83 7.11 5.30 2.51
C VAL A 83 8.21 6.34 2.67
N ASP A 84 9.16 6.37 1.73
CA ASP A 84 10.10 7.49 1.60
C ASP A 84 9.42 8.68 0.90
N TRP A 85 8.74 9.50 1.68
CA TRP A 85 7.96 10.63 1.18
C TRP A 85 8.80 11.67 0.43
N ARG A 86 10.07 11.85 0.82
CA ARG A 86 10.98 12.80 0.15
C ARG A 86 11.41 12.27 -1.20
N LEU A 87 11.81 10.99 -1.26
CA LEU A 87 12.13 10.33 -2.53
C LEU A 87 10.96 10.42 -3.52
N LEU A 88 9.73 10.17 -3.06
CA LEU A 88 8.54 10.26 -3.91
C LEU A 88 8.29 11.68 -4.41
N ALA A 89 8.44 12.69 -3.54
CA ALA A 89 8.34 14.09 -3.95
C ALA A 89 9.41 14.47 -5.00
N ARG A 90 10.66 14.02 -4.81
CA ARG A 90 11.75 14.22 -5.79
C ARG A 90 11.46 13.54 -7.13
N ARG A 91 10.96 12.31 -7.12
CA ARG A 91 10.54 11.61 -8.34
C ARG A 91 9.43 12.36 -9.07
N VAL A 92 8.46 12.93 -8.36
CA VAL A 92 7.43 13.80 -8.99
C VAL A 92 8.05 15.03 -9.62
N ILE A 93 8.98 15.71 -8.94
CA ILE A 93 9.68 16.87 -9.51
C ILE A 93 10.38 16.50 -10.83
N LEU A 94 11.14 15.40 -10.83
CA LEU A 94 11.83 14.92 -12.04
C LEU A 94 10.85 14.58 -13.16
N ARG A 95 9.72 13.93 -12.83
CA ARG A 95 8.66 13.62 -13.79
C ARG A 95 8.04 14.88 -14.40
N LEU A 96 7.77 15.91 -13.59
CA LEU A 96 7.23 17.17 -14.11
C LEU A 96 8.22 17.89 -15.03
N CYS A 97 9.51 17.74 -14.76
CA CYS A 97 10.56 18.24 -15.65
C CYS A 97 10.61 17.50 -17.00
N GLU A 98 10.16 16.25 -17.11
CA GLU A 98 10.07 15.54 -18.40
C GLU A 98 9.03 16.15 -19.35
N GLU A 99 8.02 16.84 -18.80
CA GLU A 99 7.03 17.60 -19.59
C GLU A 99 7.53 19.02 -19.95
N LEU A 100 8.69 19.40 -19.43
CA LEU A 100 9.35 20.68 -19.63
C LEU A 100 10.62 20.45 -20.48
N PRO A 101 11.29 21.50 -20.98
CA PRO A 101 12.52 21.34 -21.76
C PRO A 101 13.75 21.02 -20.88
N TYR A 102 13.61 20.13 -19.88
CA TYR A 102 14.67 19.75 -18.97
C TYR A 102 15.05 18.27 -19.13
N GLN A 103 16.35 17.99 -19.16
CA GLN A 103 16.94 16.67 -19.14
C GLN A 103 17.06 16.18 -17.69
N THR A 104 16.41 15.06 -17.38
CA THR A 104 16.35 14.50 -16.01
C THR A 104 16.78 13.04 -15.92
N LYS A 105 16.96 12.33 -17.03
CA LYS A 105 17.21 10.87 -17.06
C LYS A 105 18.45 10.42 -16.30
N ALA A 106 19.49 11.26 -16.23
CA ALA A 106 20.73 10.96 -15.53
C ALA A 106 20.72 11.40 -14.05
N ILE A 107 19.64 12.04 -13.59
CA ILE A 107 19.54 12.57 -12.23
C ILE A 107 19.00 11.45 -11.33
N ASP A 108 19.83 11.05 -10.37
CA ASP A 108 19.42 10.11 -9.33
C ASP A 108 18.60 10.82 -8.25
N PRO A 109 17.31 10.49 -8.06
CA PRO A 109 16.47 11.11 -7.03
C PRO A 109 16.89 10.75 -5.59
N ILE A 110 17.73 9.73 -5.40
CA ILE A 110 18.22 9.30 -4.09
C ILE A 110 19.46 10.10 -3.67
N ALA A 111 20.16 10.74 -4.60
CA ALA A 111 21.39 11.46 -4.32
C ALA A 111 21.19 12.61 -3.30
N ASP A 112 22.21 12.87 -2.47
CA ASP A 112 22.20 13.96 -1.49
C ASP A 112 22.31 15.36 -2.13
N THR A 113 22.37 15.45 -3.45
CA THR A 113 22.35 16.75 -4.14
C THR A 113 20.93 17.36 -4.05
N PRO A 114 20.80 18.67 -3.79
CA PRO A 114 19.52 19.36 -3.92
C PRO A 114 18.94 19.15 -5.32
N ILE A 115 17.65 18.80 -5.41
CA ILE A 115 17.05 18.35 -6.67
C ILE A 115 17.08 19.46 -7.75
N LEU A 116 16.84 20.72 -7.36
CA LEU A 116 16.94 21.85 -8.28
C LEU A 116 18.35 22.08 -8.80
N GLY A 117 19.36 21.99 -7.93
CA GLY A 117 20.76 22.12 -8.33
C GLY A 117 21.19 21.02 -9.29
N ALA A 118 20.72 19.78 -9.09
CA ALA A 118 20.96 18.69 -10.03
C ALA A 118 20.33 18.94 -11.40
N ILE A 119 19.09 19.45 -11.44
CA ILE A 119 18.40 19.79 -12.70
C ILE A 119 19.09 20.98 -13.39
N SER A 120 19.43 22.03 -12.64
CA SER A 120 20.16 23.21 -13.10
C SER A 120 21.48 22.82 -13.76
N ALA A 121 22.31 22.05 -13.05
CA ALA A 121 23.61 21.60 -13.56
C ALA A 121 23.50 20.71 -14.81
N ALA A 122 22.48 19.85 -14.89
CA ALA A 122 22.27 18.98 -16.04
C ALA A 122 21.80 19.73 -17.30
N ASN A 123 21.26 20.95 -17.14
CA ASN A 123 20.62 21.70 -18.22
C ASN A 123 21.29 23.05 -18.53
N ASP A 124 22.34 23.43 -17.80
CA ASP A 124 23.04 24.72 -17.94
C ASP A 124 22.08 25.92 -17.82
N VAL A 125 21.22 25.88 -16.81
CA VAL A 125 20.21 26.91 -16.50
C VAL A 125 20.25 27.31 -15.03
N GLU A 126 19.77 28.51 -14.70
CA GLU A 126 19.66 28.98 -13.32
C GLU A 126 18.60 28.21 -12.51
N GLU A 127 18.89 27.86 -11.25
CA GLU A 127 17.93 27.17 -10.36
C GLU A 127 16.61 27.93 -10.22
N SER A 128 16.67 29.28 -10.21
CA SER A 128 15.49 30.14 -10.11
C SER A 128 14.53 29.99 -11.29
N GLN A 129 15.06 29.71 -12.49
CA GLN A 129 14.25 29.46 -13.68
C GLN A 129 13.54 28.11 -13.57
N VAL A 130 14.26 27.05 -13.19
CA VAL A 130 13.70 25.71 -12.97
C VAL A 130 12.60 25.75 -11.91
N ALA A 131 12.86 26.43 -10.78
CA ALA A 131 11.89 26.59 -9.70
C ALA A 131 10.62 27.31 -10.16
N LEU A 132 10.75 28.36 -10.98
CA LEU A 132 9.61 29.11 -11.50
C LEU A 132 8.72 28.25 -12.39
N ASP A 133 9.31 27.48 -13.31
CA ASP A 133 8.58 26.61 -14.22
C ASP A 133 7.85 25.49 -13.47
N LEU A 134 8.54 24.83 -12.53
CA LEU A 134 7.95 23.79 -11.68
C LEU A 134 6.81 24.33 -10.83
N ARG A 135 6.98 25.50 -10.19
CA ARG A 135 5.92 26.14 -9.39
C ARG A 135 4.69 26.50 -10.23
N ARG A 136 4.87 26.86 -11.50
CA ARG A 136 3.75 27.09 -12.44
C ARG A 136 3.05 25.79 -12.83
N ARG A 137 3.78 24.68 -12.97
CA ARG A 137 3.23 23.38 -13.36
C ARG A 137 2.56 22.61 -12.21
N MET A 138 3.06 22.77 -10.99
CA MET A 138 2.66 22.01 -9.79
C MET A 138 1.15 21.98 -9.53
N PRO A 139 0.40 23.12 -9.61
CA PRO A 139 -1.03 23.10 -9.34
C PRO A 139 -1.83 22.19 -10.27
N GLY A 140 -1.49 22.17 -11.56
CA GLY A 140 -2.14 21.31 -12.55
C GLY A 140 -1.79 19.83 -12.42
N ALA A 141 -0.62 19.53 -11.86
CA ALA A 141 -0.10 18.18 -11.71
C ALA A 141 -0.57 17.48 -10.44
N VAL A 142 -0.42 18.14 -9.29
CA VAL A 142 -0.66 17.54 -7.98
C VAL A 142 -1.94 18.07 -7.36
N THR A 143 -2.12 19.39 -7.29
CA THR A 143 -3.28 20.00 -6.62
C THR A 143 -4.61 19.69 -7.33
N GLN A 144 -4.60 19.54 -8.65
CA GLN A 144 -5.78 19.26 -9.49
C GLN A 144 -6.00 17.77 -9.78
N ASN A 145 -5.11 16.87 -9.34
CA ASN A 145 -5.29 15.43 -9.54
C ASN A 145 -6.53 14.93 -8.77
N ARG A 146 -7.61 14.57 -9.47
CA ARG A 146 -8.87 14.19 -8.82
C ARG A 146 -8.87 12.78 -8.22
N GLY A 147 -7.84 11.97 -8.47
CA GLY A 147 -7.66 10.65 -7.87
C GLY A 147 -7.27 10.66 -6.40
N MET A 148 -6.89 11.83 -5.86
CA MET A 148 -6.50 11.99 -4.45
C MET A 148 -7.46 12.88 -3.67
N SER A 149 -7.56 12.67 -2.36
CA SER A 149 -8.29 13.55 -1.44
C SER A 149 -7.63 14.94 -1.35
N ARG A 150 -8.42 15.98 -1.04
CA ARG A 150 -7.93 17.37 -0.99
C ARG A 150 -6.73 17.53 -0.05
N ASP A 151 -6.86 17.05 1.18
CA ASP A 151 -5.82 17.23 2.21
C ASP A 151 -4.54 16.47 1.84
N PHE A 152 -4.66 15.30 1.20
CA PHE A 152 -3.51 14.56 0.68
C PHE A 152 -2.80 15.32 -0.44
N ARG A 153 -3.53 15.90 -1.39
CA ARG A 153 -2.92 16.72 -2.47
C ARG A 153 -2.20 17.94 -1.93
N LEU A 154 -2.79 18.61 -0.94
CA LEU A 154 -2.13 19.74 -0.29
C LEU A 154 -0.81 19.29 0.37
N ALA A 155 -0.83 18.18 1.10
CA ALA A 155 0.38 17.61 1.69
C ALA A 155 1.45 17.31 0.62
N MET A 156 1.08 16.61 -0.46
CA MET A 156 2.02 16.27 -1.53
C MET A 156 2.57 17.50 -2.25
N THR A 157 1.72 18.49 -2.55
CA THR A 157 2.17 19.77 -3.14
C THR A 157 3.20 20.44 -2.24
N HIS A 158 2.92 20.54 -0.94
CA HIS A 158 3.84 21.18 0.00
C HIS A 158 5.14 20.38 0.22
N LEU A 159 5.09 19.04 0.17
CA LEU A 159 6.32 18.24 0.19
C LEU A 159 7.17 18.47 -1.07
N CYS A 160 6.56 18.55 -2.25
CA CYS A 160 7.29 18.88 -3.47
C CYS A 160 7.88 20.29 -3.41
N LEU A 161 7.14 21.28 -2.88
CA LEU A 161 7.67 22.63 -2.66
C LEU A 161 8.85 22.63 -1.67
N ALA A 162 8.76 21.87 -0.58
CA ALA A 162 9.82 21.74 0.42
C ALA A 162 11.10 21.09 -0.14
N GLU A 163 10.96 20.12 -1.05
CA GLU A 163 12.11 19.50 -1.75
C GLU A 163 12.72 20.44 -2.80
N MET A 164 11.95 21.37 -3.38
CA MET A 164 12.51 22.40 -4.26
C MET A 164 13.27 23.48 -3.48
N ASP A 165 12.73 23.91 -2.33
CA ASP A 165 13.30 24.99 -1.53
C ASP A 165 14.41 24.51 -0.57
N GLY A 166 14.59 23.20 -0.45
CA GLY A 166 15.49 22.55 0.49
C GLY A 166 16.68 21.85 -0.16
N GLY A 167 17.87 21.98 0.44
CA GLY A 167 18.96 21.02 0.21
C GLY A 167 18.70 19.69 0.94
N ALA A 168 19.55 18.67 0.74
CA ALA A 168 19.34 17.33 1.31
C ALA A 168 19.20 17.24 2.84
N GLN A 169 19.58 18.28 3.58
CA GLN A 169 19.43 18.36 5.05
C GLN A 169 18.26 19.25 5.50
N SER A 170 17.41 19.70 4.59
CA SER A 170 16.29 20.60 4.89
C SER A 170 15.25 19.92 5.77
N ARG A 171 14.95 20.48 6.94
CA ARG A 171 13.85 20.03 7.81
C ARG A 171 12.45 20.45 7.31
N GLN A 172 12.38 21.13 6.17
CA GLN A 172 11.10 21.57 5.60
C GLN A 172 10.24 20.35 5.25
N GLY A 173 8.96 20.40 5.63
CA GLY A 173 8.01 19.32 5.39
C GLY A 173 8.07 18.17 6.41
N GLU A 174 8.95 18.22 7.41
CA GLU A 174 9.02 17.17 8.46
C GLU A 174 7.69 17.01 9.18
N GLU A 175 7.04 18.09 9.59
CA GLU A 175 5.73 18.01 10.25
C GLU A 175 4.61 17.43 9.36
N LEU A 176 4.72 17.55 8.02
CA LEU A 176 3.80 16.88 7.09
C LEU A 176 4.05 15.37 7.10
N ILE A 177 5.31 14.95 7.10
CA ILE A 177 5.70 13.54 7.19
C ILE A 177 5.29 12.97 8.55
N GLU A 178 5.52 13.69 9.66
CA GLU A 178 5.09 13.27 10.99
C GLU A 178 3.57 13.10 11.09
N TRP A 179 2.82 13.99 10.43
CA TRP A 179 1.37 13.89 10.36
C TRP A 179 0.89 12.71 9.49
N LEU A 180 1.48 12.53 8.30
CA LEU A 180 1.18 11.41 7.39
C LEU A 180 1.52 10.05 8.01
N THR A 181 2.62 9.96 8.75
CA THR A 181 3.08 8.73 9.41
C THR A 181 2.41 8.49 10.76
N GLY A 182 1.65 9.47 11.25
CA GLY A 182 0.92 9.41 12.51
C GLY A 182 1.80 9.50 13.76
N SER A 183 3.08 9.90 13.63
CA SER A 183 3.94 10.22 14.79
C SER A 183 3.49 11.51 15.47
N ASN A 184 2.97 12.47 14.70
CA ASN A 184 2.30 13.67 15.20
C ASN A 184 0.89 13.81 14.61
N ARG A 185 -0.10 13.20 15.28
CA ARG A 185 -1.50 13.18 14.80
C ARG A 185 -2.24 14.49 14.99
N ARG A 186 -1.63 15.52 15.57
CA ARG A 186 -2.29 16.80 15.86
C ARG A 186 -2.40 17.62 14.57
N VAL A 187 -3.62 17.84 14.09
CA VAL A 187 -3.87 18.66 12.90
C VAL A 187 -3.32 20.08 13.02
N SER A 188 -3.21 20.62 14.24
CA SER A 188 -2.61 21.94 14.48
C SER A 188 -1.17 22.07 13.97
N SER A 189 -0.42 20.96 13.87
CA SER A 189 0.95 20.95 13.33
C SER A 189 1.00 21.25 11.83
N VAL A 190 -0.06 20.92 11.10
CA VAL A 190 -0.13 21.03 9.62
C VAL A 190 -1.11 22.08 9.12
N ARG A 191 -1.78 22.84 10.01
CA ARG A 191 -2.72 23.91 9.61
C ARG A 191 -2.12 24.97 8.70
N ARG A 192 -0.82 25.25 8.82
CA ARG A 192 -0.10 26.20 7.94
C ARG A 192 -0.09 25.78 6.46
N TYR A 193 -0.32 24.50 6.19
CA TYR A 193 -0.44 23.91 4.85
C TYR A 193 -1.88 23.88 4.34
N SER A 194 -2.79 24.62 4.99
CA SER A 194 -4.22 24.61 4.69
C SER A 194 -4.88 23.23 4.86
N ILE A 195 -4.31 22.37 5.72
CA ILE A 195 -4.85 21.07 6.12
C ILE A 195 -5.53 21.25 7.47
N TYR A 196 -6.84 20.98 7.52
CA TYR A 196 -7.67 21.24 8.70
C TYR A 196 -8.33 20.00 9.31
N ASN A 197 -8.22 18.84 8.65
CA ASN A 197 -8.77 17.59 9.16
C ASN A 197 -7.66 16.64 9.65
N SER A 198 -7.92 15.95 10.76
CA SER A 198 -7.10 14.82 11.18
C SER A 198 -7.38 13.59 10.31
N ILE A 199 -6.40 12.69 10.23
CA ILE A 199 -6.60 11.36 9.63
C ILE A 199 -7.24 10.46 10.68
N VAL A 200 -8.48 10.05 10.43
CA VAL A 200 -9.34 9.32 11.36
C VAL A 200 -10.10 8.21 10.62
N ARG A 201 -10.83 7.37 11.35
CA ARG A 201 -11.55 6.21 10.79
C ARG A 201 -12.43 6.55 9.57
N THR A 202 -13.09 7.70 9.58
CA THR A 202 -14.06 8.09 8.55
C THR A 202 -13.44 8.55 7.23
N ASN A 203 -12.18 9.01 7.22
CA ASN A 203 -11.52 9.50 6.01
C ASN A 203 -10.27 8.69 5.61
N ALA A 204 -9.77 7.80 6.48
CA ALA A 204 -8.54 7.06 6.23
C ALA A 204 -8.56 6.21 4.95
N ARG A 205 -9.72 5.70 4.53
CA ARG A 205 -9.83 4.98 3.24
C ARG A 205 -9.51 5.88 2.05
N HIS A 206 -9.96 7.13 2.07
CA HIS A 206 -9.59 8.09 1.04
C HIS A 206 -8.10 8.43 1.06
N PHE A 207 -7.47 8.39 2.23
CA PHE A 207 -6.01 8.54 2.34
C PHE A 207 -5.26 7.32 1.79
N LEU A 208 -5.76 6.09 1.99
CA LEU A 208 -5.23 4.88 1.34
C LEU A 208 -5.38 4.95 -0.18
N GLU A 209 -6.58 5.25 -0.68
CA GLU A 209 -6.86 5.47 -2.12
C GLU A 209 -5.87 6.51 -2.70
N SER A 210 -5.69 7.64 -2.00
CA SER A 210 -4.76 8.70 -2.42
C SER A 210 -3.31 8.25 -2.43
N LEU A 211 -2.87 7.48 -1.44
CA LEU A 211 -1.50 6.98 -1.35
C LEU A 211 -1.19 6.06 -2.53
N PHE A 212 -2.09 5.13 -2.84
CA PHE A 212 -1.87 4.20 -3.95
C PHE A 212 -1.87 4.91 -5.31
N ASN A 213 -2.80 5.86 -5.52
CA ASN A 213 -2.78 6.73 -6.70
C ASN A 213 -1.47 7.53 -6.78
N TRP A 214 -0.99 8.07 -5.65
CA TRP A 214 0.27 8.81 -5.62
C TRP A 214 1.48 7.95 -5.99
N VAL A 215 1.56 6.72 -5.48
CA VAL A 215 2.65 5.78 -5.80
C VAL A 215 2.68 5.46 -7.30
N LYS A 216 1.50 5.23 -7.91
CA LYS A 216 1.39 5.04 -9.36
C LYS A 216 1.75 6.31 -10.14
N TYR A 217 1.26 7.46 -9.69
CA TYR A 217 1.54 8.76 -10.29
C TYR A 217 3.05 9.09 -10.29
N VAL A 218 3.74 8.76 -9.20
CA VAL A 218 5.20 8.90 -9.05
C VAL A 218 5.98 8.05 -10.07
N GLY A 219 5.39 6.96 -10.56
CA GLY A 219 5.97 6.11 -11.60
C GLY A 219 6.35 4.70 -11.16
N TYR A 220 6.05 4.29 -9.91
CA TYR A 220 6.18 2.89 -9.53
C TYR A 220 5.22 2.01 -10.34
N ALA A 221 5.55 0.73 -10.48
CA ALA A 221 4.65 -0.27 -11.07
C ALA A 221 3.36 -0.42 -10.26
N GLY A 222 3.39 -0.14 -8.96
CA GLY A 222 2.22 -0.09 -8.08
C GLY A 222 2.59 -0.30 -6.62
N THR A 223 1.60 -0.68 -5.82
CA THR A 223 1.81 -1.01 -4.40
C THR A 223 1.47 -2.47 -4.14
N LEU A 224 2.39 -3.20 -3.51
CA LEU A 224 2.18 -4.54 -2.99
C LEU A 224 2.04 -4.46 -1.47
N VAL A 225 0.84 -4.68 -0.96
CA VAL A 225 0.55 -4.68 0.48
C VAL A 225 0.51 -6.11 0.99
N LEU A 226 1.41 -6.44 1.92
CA LEU A 226 1.43 -7.74 2.60
C LEU A 226 0.88 -7.55 4.02
N LEU A 227 -0.40 -7.90 4.21
CA LEU A 227 -1.11 -7.77 5.47
C LEU A 227 -1.14 -9.11 6.19
N ASP A 228 -0.50 -9.22 7.34
CA ASP A 228 -0.68 -10.35 8.25
C ASP A 228 -2.01 -10.20 8.99
N ASN A 229 -2.80 -11.27 8.99
CA ASN A 229 -4.11 -11.38 9.60
C ASN A 229 -4.17 -12.47 10.69
N CYS A 230 -3.07 -13.15 10.98
CA CYS A 230 -3.03 -14.33 11.84
C CYS A 230 -3.55 -14.05 13.26
N ARG A 231 -3.40 -12.83 13.78
CA ARG A 231 -3.88 -12.52 15.14
C ARG A 231 -5.36 -12.19 15.24
N VAL A 232 -6.01 -11.91 14.11
CA VAL A 232 -7.44 -11.55 14.09
C VAL A 232 -8.32 -12.75 14.45
N THR A 233 -7.87 -13.95 14.09
CA THR A 233 -8.56 -15.24 14.24
C THR A 233 -8.29 -15.91 15.60
N LEU A 234 -7.26 -15.49 16.34
CA LEU A 234 -6.91 -16.07 17.65
C LEU A 234 -8.09 -16.13 18.62
N ARG A 235 -8.43 -17.34 19.08
CA ARG A 235 -9.55 -17.58 20.00
C ARG A 235 -9.30 -17.01 21.41
N ARG A 236 -8.04 -16.97 21.85
CA ARG A 236 -7.64 -16.53 23.20
C ARG A 236 -6.46 -15.58 23.12
N ASN A 237 -6.38 -14.65 24.08
CA ASN A 237 -5.25 -13.72 24.16
C ASN A 237 -3.98 -14.48 24.60
N PRO A 238 -2.91 -14.48 23.78
CA PRO A 238 -1.66 -15.15 24.14
C PRO A 238 -0.91 -14.51 25.31
N ARG A 239 -1.25 -13.27 25.70
CA ARG A 239 -0.60 -12.47 26.76
C ARG A 239 0.88 -12.15 26.46
N ASP A 240 1.20 -11.95 25.19
CA ASP A 240 2.52 -11.61 24.68
C ASP A 240 2.75 -10.10 24.51
N GLY A 241 1.77 -9.27 24.90
CA GLY A 241 1.84 -7.80 24.78
C GLY A 241 1.50 -7.26 23.40
N LEU A 242 1.32 -8.13 22.40
CA LEU A 242 0.85 -7.75 21.06
C LEU A 242 -0.67 -7.58 21.04
N PHE A 243 -1.20 -6.96 20.00
CA PHE A 243 -2.64 -6.72 19.88
C PHE A 243 -3.44 -8.03 19.89
N PHE A 244 -4.57 -8.01 20.58
CA PHE A 244 -5.55 -9.07 20.59
C PHE A 244 -6.91 -8.51 20.22
N TYR A 245 -7.60 -9.18 19.30
CA TYR A 245 -8.84 -8.69 18.72
C TYR A 245 -10.04 -9.26 19.47
N SER A 246 -10.92 -8.40 19.95
CA SER A 246 -12.24 -8.82 20.41
C SER A 246 -13.09 -9.26 19.21
N ARG A 247 -14.19 -9.99 19.44
CA ARG A 247 -15.11 -10.35 18.34
C ARG A 247 -15.64 -9.11 17.59
N PRO A 248 -16.05 -8.00 18.24
CA PRO A 248 -16.39 -6.77 17.52
C PRO A 248 -15.24 -6.24 16.65
N ALA A 249 -14.00 -6.25 17.15
CA ALA A 249 -12.85 -5.82 16.35
C ALA A 249 -12.57 -6.75 15.16
N THR A 250 -12.76 -8.07 15.32
CA THR A 250 -12.71 -9.03 14.20
C THR A 250 -13.79 -8.72 13.15
N MET A 251 -15.02 -8.40 13.57
CA MET A 251 -16.10 -8.01 12.65
C MET A 251 -15.79 -6.71 11.92
N ASP A 252 -15.30 -5.69 12.62
CA ASP A 252 -14.84 -4.42 12.03
C ASP A 252 -13.73 -4.65 11.00
N HIS A 253 -12.79 -5.56 11.27
CA HIS A 253 -11.76 -5.94 10.32
C HIS A 253 -12.35 -6.60 9.07
N TYR A 254 -13.28 -7.56 9.21
CA TYR A 254 -13.92 -8.20 8.06
C TYR A 254 -14.80 -7.26 7.25
N GLU A 255 -15.47 -6.31 7.91
CA GLU A 255 -16.17 -5.23 7.24
C GLU A 255 -15.20 -4.36 6.43
N LEU A 256 -14.07 -3.97 7.00
CA LEU A 256 -13.04 -3.19 6.30
C LEU A 256 -12.48 -3.96 5.09
N MET A 257 -12.19 -5.25 5.25
CA MET A 257 -11.73 -6.09 4.13
C MET A 257 -12.76 -6.13 3.00
N ARG A 258 -14.04 -6.33 3.33
CA ARG A 258 -15.12 -6.30 2.33
C ARG A 258 -15.28 -4.91 1.70
N GLU A 259 -15.13 -3.82 2.47
CA GLU A 259 -15.12 -2.46 1.94
C GLU A 259 -14.01 -2.26 0.91
N LEU A 260 -12.80 -2.75 1.20
CA LEU A 260 -11.66 -2.62 0.30
C LEU A 260 -11.87 -3.43 -0.99
N ILE A 261 -12.42 -4.64 -0.90
CA ILE A 261 -12.76 -5.47 -2.09
C ILE A 261 -13.76 -4.73 -2.99
N ASP A 262 -14.86 -4.25 -2.39
CA ASP A 262 -15.91 -3.53 -3.12
C ASP A 262 -15.45 -2.15 -3.63
N SER A 263 -14.23 -1.71 -3.28
CA SER A 263 -13.64 -0.43 -3.69
C SER A 263 -12.43 -0.59 -4.60
N THR A 264 -12.14 -1.81 -5.08
CA THR A 264 -10.98 -2.09 -5.94
C THR A 264 -10.98 -1.29 -7.24
N ASP A 265 -12.16 -0.86 -7.72
CA ASP A 265 -12.33 0.05 -8.85
C ASP A 265 -11.80 1.48 -8.60
N ARG A 266 -11.71 1.89 -7.33
CA ARG A 266 -11.15 3.19 -6.91
C ARG A 266 -9.70 3.12 -6.47
N LEU A 267 -9.17 1.91 -6.28
CA LEU A 267 -7.75 1.70 -5.97
C LEU A 267 -6.97 1.63 -7.28
N GLU A 268 -5.82 2.27 -7.32
CA GLU A 268 -4.99 2.28 -8.53
C GLU A 268 -3.69 1.51 -8.32
N GLY A 269 -3.52 0.43 -9.07
CA GLY A 269 -2.30 -0.37 -9.11
C GLY A 269 -1.93 -1.01 -7.77
N VAL A 270 -2.88 -1.67 -7.11
CA VAL A 270 -2.68 -2.31 -5.81
C VAL A 270 -2.88 -3.81 -5.86
N LEU A 271 -1.90 -4.57 -5.38
CA LEU A 271 -2.14 -5.94 -4.95
C LEU A 271 -2.05 -5.99 -3.42
N MET A 272 -3.16 -6.29 -2.76
CA MET A 272 -3.16 -6.57 -1.33
C MET A 272 -3.25 -8.08 -1.10
N VAL A 273 -2.28 -8.63 -0.40
CA VAL A 273 -2.24 -10.03 0.01
C VAL A 273 -2.44 -10.10 1.53
N VAL A 274 -3.59 -10.61 1.93
CA VAL A 274 -3.96 -10.89 3.32
C VAL A 274 -3.51 -12.30 3.66
N LEU A 275 -2.43 -12.43 4.42
CA LEU A 275 -1.91 -13.69 4.92
C LEU A 275 -2.65 -14.07 6.20
N ALA A 276 -3.39 -15.16 6.17
CA ALA A 276 -4.15 -15.67 7.30
C ALA A 276 -3.75 -17.11 7.63
N ASP A 277 -4.17 -17.59 8.79
CA ASP A 277 -3.96 -18.96 9.26
C ASP A 277 -5.17 -19.85 8.96
N GLU A 278 -5.08 -21.15 9.31
CA GLU A 278 -6.18 -22.09 9.11
C GLU A 278 -7.43 -21.73 9.91
N ASP A 279 -7.27 -21.09 11.08
CA ASP A 279 -8.38 -20.60 11.90
C ASP A 279 -9.24 -19.55 11.17
N PHE A 280 -8.70 -18.88 10.14
CA PHE A 280 -9.49 -18.05 9.25
C PHE A 280 -10.60 -18.83 8.55
N LEU A 281 -10.34 -20.10 8.19
CA LEU A 281 -11.27 -20.98 7.50
C LEU A 281 -12.24 -21.71 8.43
N ASP A 282 -12.20 -21.43 9.73
CA ASP A 282 -13.08 -22.05 10.72
C ASP A 282 -14.56 -21.71 10.44
N PRO A 283 -15.41 -22.70 10.13
CA PRO A 283 -16.82 -22.47 9.84
C PRO A 283 -17.66 -22.21 11.10
N GLU A 284 -17.10 -22.35 12.31
CA GLU A 284 -17.83 -22.11 13.54
C GLU A 284 -18.28 -20.64 13.63
N LEU A 285 -19.59 -20.40 13.54
CA LEU A 285 -20.16 -19.04 13.66
C LEU A 285 -19.86 -18.37 15.02
N ARG A 286 -19.58 -19.18 16.05
CA ARG A 286 -19.14 -18.69 17.38
C ARG A 286 -17.62 -18.46 17.46
N GLY A 287 -16.87 -18.98 16.50
CA GLY A 287 -15.42 -18.77 16.35
C GLY A 287 -15.09 -17.39 15.81
N LYS A 288 -13.94 -17.30 15.13
CA LYS A 288 -13.44 -16.04 14.55
C LYS A 288 -13.07 -16.14 13.08
N GLY A 289 -13.29 -17.27 12.42
CA GLY A 289 -13.09 -17.41 10.99
C GLY A 289 -13.99 -16.47 10.17
N PHE A 290 -13.69 -16.30 8.88
CA PHE A 290 -14.39 -15.31 8.03
C PHE A 290 -15.88 -15.61 7.83
N PHE A 291 -16.31 -16.84 8.09
CA PHE A 291 -17.72 -17.26 8.06
C PHE A 291 -18.62 -16.48 9.01
N ILE A 292 -18.08 -15.86 10.06
CA ILE A 292 -18.89 -15.05 10.99
C ILE A 292 -19.42 -13.76 10.35
N TYR A 293 -18.87 -13.33 9.21
CA TYR A 293 -19.26 -12.11 8.51
C TYR A 293 -19.67 -12.41 7.07
N GLN A 294 -20.98 -12.61 6.90
CA GLN A 294 -21.58 -13.07 5.64
C GLN A 294 -21.24 -12.21 4.42
N ALA A 295 -21.08 -10.90 4.62
CA ALA A 295 -20.80 -9.99 3.50
C ALA A 295 -19.39 -10.21 2.94
N LEU A 296 -18.37 -10.45 3.77
CA LEU A 296 -17.04 -10.83 3.29
C LEU A 296 -17.06 -12.24 2.69
N TYR A 297 -17.72 -13.19 3.35
CA TYR A 297 -17.90 -14.56 2.85
C TYR A 297 -18.39 -14.56 1.40
N ALA A 298 -19.41 -13.76 1.08
CA ALA A 298 -19.98 -13.67 -0.26
C ALA A 298 -19.01 -13.11 -1.33
N ARG A 299 -17.92 -12.43 -0.95
CA ARG A 299 -16.91 -11.90 -1.91
C ARG A 299 -15.73 -12.83 -2.11
N ILE A 300 -15.39 -13.62 -1.09
CA ILE A 300 -14.14 -14.40 -1.09
C ILE A 300 -14.36 -15.90 -1.24
N SER A 301 -15.61 -16.37 -1.12
CA SER A 301 -15.92 -17.78 -1.29
C SER A 301 -15.68 -18.25 -2.71
N ASP A 302 -15.26 -19.50 -2.83
CA ASP A 302 -14.94 -20.13 -4.10
C ASP A 302 -16.23 -20.42 -4.90
N GLU A 303 -16.59 -19.51 -5.81
CA GLU A 303 -17.70 -19.72 -6.75
C GLU A 303 -17.37 -20.77 -7.82
N VAL A 304 -16.10 -20.87 -8.21
CA VAL A 304 -15.59 -21.86 -9.17
C VAL A 304 -14.71 -22.85 -8.44
N GLN A 305 -15.15 -24.11 -8.39
CA GLN A 305 -14.45 -25.19 -7.69
C GLN A 305 -14.12 -26.31 -8.67
N ASP A 306 -12.83 -26.64 -8.76
CA ASP A 306 -12.36 -27.90 -9.35
C ASP A 306 -12.01 -28.88 -8.24
N ARG A 307 -12.21 -30.18 -8.49
CA ARG A 307 -11.97 -31.24 -7.50
C ARG A 307 -10.50 -31.51 -7.26
N ASN A 308 -9.65 -31.26 -8.24
CA ASN A 308 -8.26 -31.67 -8.28
C ASN A 308 -7.31 -30.47 -8.34
N GLN A 309 -7.76 -29.32 -8.83
CA GLN A 309 -6.94 -28.13 -9.02
C GLN A 309 -7.41 -26.94 -8.17
N GLY A 310 -6.46 -26.27 -7.51
CA GLY A 310 -6.73 -24.99 -6.85
C GLY A 310 -6.83 -23.88 -7.89
N ASN A 311 -7.79 -22.96 -7.73
CA ASN A 311 -7.93 -21.82 -8.63
C ASN A 311 -6.94 -20.70 -8.22
N PRO A 312 -5.87 -20.41 -9.00
CA PRO A 312 -4.91 -19.36 -8.67
C PRO A 312 -5.51 -17.95 -8.72
N PHE A 313 -6.62 -17.77 -9.45
CA PHE A 313 -7.32 -16.49 -9.60
C PHE A 313 -8.40 -16.26 -8.54
N ALA A 314 -8.66 -17.24 -7.67
CA ALA A 314 -9.63 -17.06 -6.59
C ALA A 314 -9.24 -15.91 -5.66
N ALA A 315 -10.23 -15.32 -4.99
CA ALA A 315 -9.99 -14.34 -3.94
C ALA A 315 -9.41 -15.02 -2.69
N LEU A 316 -9.86 -16.23 -2.37
CA LEU A 316 -9.32 -17.07 -1.30
C LEU A 316 -8.49 -18.21 -1.89
N VAL A 317 -7.22 -18.29 -1.51
CA VAL A 317 -6.28 -19.30 -2.02
C VAL A 317 -5.66 -20.05 -0.86
N ARG A 318 -5.69 -21.38 -0.94
CA ARG A 318 -5.06 -22.29 0.02
C ARG A 318 -3.73 -22.75 -0.55
N LEU A 319 -2.64 -22.56 0.19
CA LEU A 319 -1.29 -22.85 -0.31
C LEU A 319 -0.76 -24.16 0.27
N ALA A 320 -0.39 -25.08 -0.62
CA ALA A 320 0.28 -26.32 -0.28
C ALA A 320 1.79 -26.24 -0.54
N ASP A 321 2.53 -27.04 0.21
CA ASP A 321 3.97 -27.21 0.06
C ASP A 321 4.30 -27.94 -1.26
N THR A 322 5.55 -27.84 -1.70
CA THR A 322 6.03 -28.43 -2.96
C THR A 322 6.32 -29.93 -2.82
N THR A 323 5.74 -30.64 -1.84
CA THR A 323 6.14 -32.02 -1.57
C THR A 323 5.74 -32.91 -2.75
N VAL A 324 6.76 -33.40 -3.44
CA VAL A 324 6.75 -34.42 -4.48
C VAL A 324 5.72 -35.49 -4.11
N GLN A 325 4.80 -35.79 -5.02
CA GLN A 325 3.97 -36.99 -4.93
C GLN A 325 4.91 -38.19 -4.79
N GLU A 326 4.83 -38.90 -3.66
CA GLU A 326 5.34 -40.27 -3.58
C GLU A 326 4.61 -41.18 -4.56
#